data_AF-A0AAW0M317-F1
#
_entry.id   AF-A0AAW0M317-F1
#
_cell.length_a   1.000
_cell.length_b   1.000
_cell.length_c   1.000
_cell.angle_alpha   90.00
_cell.angle_beta   90.00
_cell.angle_gamma   90.00
#
_symmetry.space_group_name_H-M   'P 1'
#
loop_
_entity.id
_entity.type
_entity.pdbx_description
1 polymer ?
#
loop_
_entity_poly.entity_id
_entity_poly.type
_entity_poly.pdbx_seq_one_letter_code
_entity_poly.pdbx_strand_id
1 'polypeptide(L)'
;MDEIAFGLEMAGHPFIWVVRSKTWAPPDGWNERVKEEGLVEYDWVEQRSILAHPSIGGFLSHCGWNSVLESLANGVPLLAWPMLGISEQALNAKLVTMGLGAGLVIPQRDVGGEKIMTVDRVVICERVKELMEGAKGRKVQERAQELGRLAWHAVEKGGSRKKLDELIERLTNKNM
;
A
#
# COMPACT_ATOMS: atom_id res chain seq x y z
N MET A 1 12.16 11.90 -6.11
CA MET A 1 11.82 11.79 -4.67
C MET A 1 11.35 13.12 -4.14
N ASP A 2 11.90 14.24 -4.64
CA ASP A 2 11.39 15.59 -4.35
C ASP A 2 9.89 15.73 -4.61
N GLU A 3 9.39 15.21 -5.73
CA GLU A 3 7.93 15.20 -5.99
C GLU A 3 7.13 14.46 -4.91
N ILE A 4 7.67 13.38 -4.33
CA ILE A 4 7.04 12.66 -3.22
C ILE A 4 7.09 13.52 -1.95
N ALA A 5 8.25 14.08 -1.63
CA ALA A 5 8.44 14.95 -0.46
C ALA A 5 7.47 16.14 -0.49
N PHE A 6 7.42 16.88 -1.60
CA PHE A 6 6.51 18.00 -1.76
C PHE A 6 5.06 17.56 -1.87
N GLY A 7 4.77 16.42 -2.51
CA GLY A 7 3.42 15.88 -2.59
C GLY A 7 2.83 15.53 -1.23
N LEU A 8 3.64 14.91 -0.35
CA LEU A 8 3.26 14.61 1.03
C LEU A 8 3.11 15.89 1.88
N GLU A 9 4.04 16.84 1.74
CA GLU A 9 3.94 18.15 2.40
C GLU A 9 2.62 18.87 2.01
N MET A 10 2.32 18.94 0.71
CA MET A 10 1.10 19.57 0.19
C MET A 10 -0.18 18.81 0.56
N ALA A 11 -0.08 17.49 0.78
CA ALA A 11 -1.21 16.68 1.20
C ALA A 11 -1.71 17.07 2.59
N GLY A 12 -0.79 17.46 3.50
CA GLY A 12 -1.12 17.89 4.85
C GLY A 12 -1.68 16.79 5.75
N HIS A 13 -1.43 15.52 5.42
CA HIS A 13 -1.79 14.38 6.25
C HIS A 13 -0.55 13.79 6.93
N PRO A 14 -0.69 13.22 8.15
CA PRO A 14 0.41 12.54 8.80
C PRO A 14 0.95 11.40 7.94
N PHE A 15 2.27 11.24 7.88
CA PHE A 15 2.90 10.17 7.10
C PHE A 15 4.12 9.55 7.78
N ILE A 16 4.34 8.28 7.47
CA ILE A 16 5.62 7.60 7.69
C ILE A 16 6.18 7.27 6.31
N TRP A 17 7.36 7.82 5.99
CA TRP A 17 8.00 7.58 4.71
C TRP A 17 9.34 6.88 4.89
N VAL A 18 9.45 5.67 4.33
CA VAL A 18 10.68 4.88 4.31
C VAL A 18 11.48 5.20 3.05
N VAL A 19 12.64 5.82 3.23
CA VAL A 19 13.54 6.22 2.14
C VAL A 19 14.69 5.21 2.02
N ARG A 20 14.80 4.58 0.86
CA ARG A 20 15.89 3.63 0.53
C ARG A 20 16.98 4.18 -0.38
N SER A 21 16.86 5.46 -0.75
CA SER A 21 17.88 6.11 -1.57
C SER A 21 19.09 6.50 -0.73
N LYS A 22 20.28 6.14 -1.20
CA LYS A 22 21.55 6.53 -0.58
C LYS A 22 22.05 7.91 -1.03
N THR A 23 21.47 8.45 -2.09
CA THR A 23 21.95 9.68 -2.74
C THR A 23 20.96 10.83 -2.64
N TRP A 24 19.76 10.58 -2.12
CA TRP A 24 18.75 11.62 -1.99
C TRP A 24 18.84 12.28 -0.64
N ALA A 25 18.80 13.60 -0.65
CA ALA A 25 18.62 14.44 0.52
C ALA A 25 17.28 15.17 0.40
N PRO A 26 16.56 15.39 1.52
CA PRO A 26 15.38 16.24 1.53
C PRO A 26 15.69 17.65 1.00
N PRO A 27 14.75 18.31 0.31
CA PRO A 27 14.91 19.70 -0.10
C PRO A 27 15.17 20.62 1.09
N ASP A 28 15.85 21.75 0.86
CA ASP A 28 16.21 22.69 1.93
C ASP A 28 14.99 23.13 2.77
N GLY A 29 15.15 23.00 4.09
CA GLY A 29 14.13 23.31 5.10
C GLY A 29 12.87 22.44 5.05
N TRP A 30 12.85 21.36 4.26
CA TRP A 30 11.66 20.50 4.13
C TRP A 30 11.37 19.74 5.43
N ASN A 31 12.39 19.19 6.08
CA ASN A 31 12.23 18.45 7.33
C ASN A 31 11.54 19.31 8.40
N GLU A 32 11.89 20.59 8.49
CA GLU A 32 11.36 21.56 9.44
C GLU A 32 9.90 21.90 9.15
N ARG A 33 9.50 21.89 7.87
CA ARG A 33 8.10 22.12 7.45
C ARG A 33 7.21 20.92 7.76
N VAL A 34 7.75 19.70 7.75
CA VAL A 34 6.97 18.47 7.98
C VAL A 34 7.17 17.85 9.36
N LYS A 35 8.04 18.39 10.22
CA LYS A 35 8.46 17.76 11.49
C LYS A 35 7.34 17.34 12.45
N GLU A 36 6.18 18.01 12.40
CA GLU A 36 5.04 17.70 13.28
C GLU A 36 4.11 16.64 12.67
N GLU A 37 4.14 16.47 11.34
CA GLU A 37 3.21 15.62 10.58
C GLU A 37 3.92 14.40 9.94
N GLY A 38 5.23 14.46 9.76
CA GLY A 38 6.01 13.52 8.97
C GLY A 38 7.11 12.84 9.77
N LEU A 39 7.12 11.51 9.74
CA LEU A 39 8.26 10.71 10.16
C LEU A 39 8.98 10.15 8.93
N VAL A 40 10.28 10.41 8.82
CA VAL A 40 11.12 9.88 7.74
C VAL A 40 12.09 8.87 8.32
N GLU A 41 11.98 7.63 7.86
CA GLU A 41 12.86 6.53 8.26
C GLU A 41 13.74 6.12 7.08
N TYR A 42 14.97 5.70 7.36
CA TYR A 42 15.92 5.29 6.34
C TYR A 42 16.10 3.77 6.34
N ASP A 43 16.26 3.19 5.15
CA ASP A 43 16.48 1.76 4.87
C ASP A 43 15.30 0.82 5.22
N TRP A 44 14.93 0.70 6.49
CA TRP A 44 14.01 -0.34 6.96
C TRP A 44 13.15 0.08 8.16
N VAL A 45 11.92 -0.45 8.18
CA VAL A 45 10.97 -0.33 9.29
C VAL A 45 10.24 -1.66 9.49
N GLU A 46 9.67 -1.89 10.68
CA GLU A 46 8.80 -3.05 10.90
C GLU A 46 7.40 -2.79 10.30
N GLN A 47 7.31 -2.95 8.98
CA GLN A 47 6.12 -2.66 8.18
C GLN A 47 4.86 -3.34 8.73
N ARG A 48 4.96 -4.59 9.20
CA ARG A 48 3.81 -5.32 9.76
C ARG A 48 3.25 -4.65 11.01
N SER A 49 4.12 -4.17 11.90
CA SER A 49 3.69 -3.48 13.12
C SER A 49 3.08 -2.12 12.80
N ILE A 50 3.63 -1.41 11.81
CA ILE A 50 3.05 -0.15 11.32
C ILE A 50 1.65 -0.42 10.76
N LEU A 51 1.50 -1.34 9.81
CA LEU A 51 0.22 -1.63 9.17
C LEU A 51 -0.85 -2.19 10.14
N ALA A 52 -0.44 -2.82 11.24
CA ALA A 52 -1.34 -3.27 12.29
C ALA A 52 -1.80 -2.14 13.24
N HIS A 53 -1.17 -0.96 13.17
CA HIS A 53 -1.48 0.14 14.07
C HIS A 53 -2.79 0.86 13.64
N PRO A 54 -3.74 1.11 14.56
CA PRO A 54 -5.06 1.67 14.22
C PRO A 54 -5.02 3.09 13.64
N SER A 55 -3.93 3.82 13.84
CA SER A 55 -3.75 5.16 13.24
C SER A 55 -3.38 5.14 11.76
N ILE A 56 -3.10 3.98 11.16
CA ILE A 56 -2.77 3.90 9.73
C ILE A 56 -4.05 3.91 8.90
N GLY A 57 -4.27 4.99 8.16
CA GLY A 57 -5.42 5.16 7.26
C GLY A 57 -5.17 4.74 5.81
N GLY A 58 -3.94 4.44 5.42
CA GLY A 58 -3.62 4.07 4.04
C GLY A 58 -2.17 3.70 3.83
N PHE A 59 -1.90 2.95 2.76
CA PHE A 59 -0.56 2.48 2.44
C PHE A 59 -0.18 2.73 0.97
N LEU A 60 0.73 3.67 0.74
CA LEU A 60 1.36 3.84 -0.57
C LEU A 60 2.35 2.72 -0.81
N SER A 61 2.09 1.89 -1.81
CA SER A 61 2.82 0.62 -2.00
C SER A 61 3.12 0.32 -3.45
N HIS A 62 4.29 -0.28 -3.67
CA HIS A 62 4.68 -0.85 -4.95
C HIS A 62 3.88 -2.13 -5.32
N CYS A 63 2.97 -2.58 -4.46
CA CYS A 63 2.09 -3.73 -4.73
C CYS A 63 2.83 -5.07 -4.91
N GLY A 64 3.97 -5.26 -4.25
CA GLY A 64 4.53 -6.61 -4.07
C GLY A 64 3.56 -7.44 -3.24
N TRP A 65 3.38 -8.72 -3.58
CA TRP A 65 2.27 -9.52 -3.03
C TRP A 65 2.26 -9.62 -1.50
N ASN A 66 3.43 -9.73 -0.86
CA ASN A 66 3.53 -9.74 0.60
C ASN A 66 3.00 -8.43 1.22
N SER A 67 3.40 -7.27 0.68
CA SER A 67 2.90 -5.97 1.14
C SER A 67 1.40 -5.81 0.92
N VAL A 68 0.87 -6.38 -0.17
CA VAL A 68 -0.59 -6.41 -0.41
C VAL A 68 -1.30 -7.23 0.67
N LEU A 69 -0.81 -8.43 0.97
CA LEU A 69 -1.39 -9.30 2.00
C LEU A 69 -1.32 -8.65 3.38
N GLU A 70 -0.18 -8.07 3.76
CA GLU A 70 0.00 -7.38 5.04
C GLU A 70 -0.97 -6.20 5.20
N SER A 71 -1.16 -5.41 4.13
CA SER A 71 -2.08 -4.27 4.13
C SER A 71 -3.53 -4.72 4.28
N LEU A 72 -3.98 -5.62 3.39
CA LEU A 72 -5.38 -6.03 3.34
C LEU A 72 -5.78 -6.87 4.56
N ALA A 73 -4.90 -7.71 5.09
CA ALA A 73 -5.16 -8.45 6.32
C ALA A 73 -5.38 -7.53 7.54
N ASN A 74 -4.76 -6.35 7.55
CA ASN A 74 -4.98 -5.32 8.57
C ASN A 74 -6.09 -4.32 8.20
N GLY A 75 -6.79 -4.52 7.09
CA GLY A 75 -7.87 -3.63 6.65
C GLY A 75 -7.40 -2.25 6.18
N VAL A 76 -6.13 -2.11 5.80
CA VAL A 76 -5.55 -0.86 5.31
C VAL A 76 -5.65 -0.79 3.78
N PRO A 77 -6.28 0.25 3.20
CA PRO A 77 -6.40 0.41 1.76
C PRO A 77 -5.09 0.85 1.13
N LEU A 78 -4.87 0.47 -0.12
CA LEU A 78 -3.63 0.77 -0.83
C LEU A 78 -3.75 1.99 -1.73
N LEU A 79 -2.71 2.83 -1.75
CA LEU A 79 -2.39 3.71 -2.87
C LEU A 79 -1.35 3.02 -3.74
N ALA A 80 -1.83 2.32 -4.77
CA ALA A 80 -1.03 1.47 -5.63
C ALA A 80 -0.11 2.29 -6.54
N TRP A 81 1.20 2.04 -6.43
CA TRP A 81 2.24 2.67 -7.24
C TRP A 81 3.34 1.66 -7.63
N PRO A 82 3.04 0.71 -8.53
CA PRO A 82 3.95 -0.38 -8.87
C PRO A 82 5.24 0.13 -9.51
N MET A 83 6.37 -0.57 -9.27
CA MET A 83 7.64 -0.18 -9.87
C MET A 83 7.63 -0.45 -11.37
N LEU A 84 8.09 0.54 -12.13
CA LEU A 84 8.19 0.44 -13.57
C LEU A 84 9.10 -0.73 -13.96
N GLY A 85 8.59 -1.63 -14.80
CA GLY A 85 9.34 -2.79 -15.31
C GLY A 85 9.15 -4.08 -14.51
N ILE A 86 8.43 -4.06 -13.39
CA ILE A 86 8.09 -5.27 -12.63
C ILE A 86 6.63 -5.65 -12.94
N SER A 87 6.45 -6.64 -13.84
CA SER A 87 5.13 -7.00 -14.38
C SER A 87 4.16 -7.54 -13.32
N GLU A 88 4.65 -8.31 -12.36
CA GLU A 88 3.84 -8.89 -11.28
C GLU A 88 3.23 -7.80 -10.37
N GLN A 89 4.00 -6.77 -10.02
CA GLN A 89 3.51 -5.64 -9.23
C GLN A 89 2.42 -4.86 -9.97
N ALA A 90 2.56 -4.69 -11.29
CA ALA A 90 1.53 -4.05 -12.10
C ALA A 90 0.24 -4.87 -12.17
N LEU A 91 0.36 -6.21 -12.21
CA LEU A 91 -0.80 -7.11 -12.14
C LEU A 91 -1.47 -7.03 -10.77
N ASN A 92 -0.70 -7.06 -9.69
CA ASN A 92 -1.21 -6.91 -8.33
C ASN A 92 -1.90 -5.57 -8.11
N ALA A 93 -1.33 -4.48 -8.62
CA ALA A 93 -1.95 -3.16 -8.57
C ALA A 93 -3.34 -3.17 -9.24
N LYS A 94 -3.48 -3.82 -10.40
CA LYS A 94 -4.79 -4.00 -11.07
C LYS A 94 -5.73 -4.90 -10.26
N LEU A 95 -5.23 -5.99 -9.69
CA LEU A 95 -6.03 -6.86 -8.83
C LEU A 95 -6.57 -6.09 -7.63
N VAL A 96 -5.74 -5.34 -6.92
CA VAL A 96 -6.13 -4.54 -5.74
C VAL A 96 -7.15 -3.46 -6.11
N THR A 97 -6.89 -2.71 -7.18
CA THR A 97 -7.69 -1.52 -7.53
C THR A 97 -8.96 -1.85 -8.30
N MET A 98 -8.89 -2.76 -9.28
CA MET A 98 -10.01 -3.10 -10.15
C MET A 98 -10.73 -4.38 -9.73
N GLY A 99 -9.98 -5.40 -9.28
CA GLY A 99 -10.56 -6.70 -8.92
C GLY A 99 -11.15 -6.72 -7.51
N LEU A 100 -10.38 -6.25 -6.52
CA LEU A 100 -10.77 -6.27 -5.11
C LEU A 100 -11.49 -4.98 -4.70
N GLY A 101 -11.20 -3.86 -5.36
CA GLY A 101 -11.76 -2.54 -5.01
C GLY A 101 -11.22 -1.98 -3.70
N ALA A 102 -10.02 -2.38 -3.28
CA ALA A 102 -9.42 -2.06 -1.98
C ALA A 102 -8.22 -1.10 -2.08
N GLY A 103 -8.14 -0.35 -3.18
CA GLY A 103 -7.12 0.67 -3.34
C GLY A 103 -7.38 1.63 -4.50
N LEU A 104 -6.65 2.73 -4.49
CA LEU A 104 -6.55 3.70 -5.58
C LEU A 104 -5.20 3.53 -6.30
N VAL A 105 -5.06 4.12 -7.49
CA VAL A 105 -3.82 4.04 -8.27
C VAL A 105 -3.19 5.42 -8.46
N ILE A 106 -1.86 5.48 -8.36
CA ILE A 106 -1.07 6.60 -8.86
C ILE A 106 -0.92 6.45 -10.37
N PRO A 107 -1.42 7.39 -11.19
CA PRO A 107 -1.30 7.30 -12.64
C PRO A 107 0.18 7.22 -13.09
N GLN A 108 0.49 6.19 -13.89
CA GLN A 108 1.81 6.01 -14.52
C GLN A 108 1.74 6.05 -16.05
N ARG A 109 0.55 6.36 -16.59
CA ARG A 109 0.32 6.63 -18.00
C ARG A 109 -0.53 7.87 -18.15
N ASP A 110 -0.26 8.65 -19.19
CA ASP A 110 -1.04 9.83 -19.52
C ASP A 110 -2.34 9.46 -20.25
N VAL A 111 -3.09 10.47 -20.72
CA VAL A 111 -4.34 10.29 -21.46
C VAL A 111 -4.12 9.57 -22.80
N GLY A 112 -2.95 9.73 -23.42
CA GLY A 112 -2.55 9.04 -24.65
C GLY A 112 -2.06 7.61 -24.43
N GLY A 113 -1.91 7.18 -23.17
CA GLY A 113 -1.37 5.88 -22.79
C GLY A 113 0.16 5.83 -22.74
N GLU A 114 0.84 6.96 -22.97
CA GLU A 114 2.28 7.08 -22.87
C GLU A 114 2.74 6.97 -21.42
N LYS A 115 3.94 6.42 -21.24
CA LYS A 115 4.50 6.17 -19.91
C LYS A 115 4.92 7.48 -19.25
N ILE A 116 4.41 7.73 -18.06
CA ILE A 116 4.84 8.84 -17.21
C ILE A 116 6.18 8.47 -16.57
N MET A 117 7.23 9.22 -16.88
CA MET A 117 8.57 9.00 -16.32
C MET A 117 8.71 9.56 -14.90
N THR A 118 8.00 10.64 -14.59
CA THR A 118 7.97 11.30 -13.29
C THR A 118 6.53 11.69 -12.95
N VAL A 119 6.05 11.30 -11.77
CA VAL A 119 4.74 11.71 -11.27
C VAL A 119 4.91 13.03 -10.52
N ASP A 120 4.11 14.03 -10.89
CA ASP A 120 4.13 15.36 -10.30
C ASP A 120 3.58 15.37 -8.86
N ARG A 121 4.15 16.22 -7.99
CA ARG A 121 3.72 16.44 -6.61
C ARG A 121 2.23 16.73 -6.45
N VAL A 122 1.62 17.42 -7.40
CA VAL A 122 0.17 17.72 -7.39
C VAL A 122 -0.62 16.43 -7.49
N VAL A 123 -0.23 15.52 -8.39
CA VAL A 123 -0.88 14.21 -8.54
C VAL A 123 -0.72 13.39 -7.26
N ILE A 124 0.45 13.42 -6.64
CA ILE A 124 0.71 12.70 -5.38
C ILE A 124 -0.18 13.26 -4.26
N CYS A 125 -0.20 14.58 -4.09
CA CYS A 125 -1.04 15.28 -3.13
C CYS A 125 -2.53 14.93 -3.30
N GLU A 126 -3.06 15.05 -4.51
CA GLU A 126 -4.46 14.74 -4.81
C GLU A 126 -4.81 13.29 -4.49
N ARG A 127 -3.91 12.36 -4.78
CA ARG A 127 -4.15 10.92 -4.57
C ARG A 127 -4.05 10.52 -3.11
N VAL A 128 -3.16 11.15 -2.34
CA VAL A 128 -3.10 10.99 -0.89
C VAL A 128 -4.39 11.55 -0.27
N LYS A 129 -4.80 12.77 -0.61
CA LYS A 129 -6.07 13.35 -0.11
C LYS A 129 -7.29 12.50 -0.49
N GLU A 130 -7.38 12.06 -1.74
CA GLU A 130 -8.51 11.22 -2.16
C GLU A 130 -8.57 9.90 -1.38
N LEU A 131 -7.43 9.30 -1.02
CA LEU A 131 -7.40 8.10 -0.19
C LEU A 131 -7.82 8.40 1.25
N MET A 132 -7.30 9.47 1.85
CA MET A 132 -7.43 9.75 3.28
C MET A 132 -8.79 10.39 3.65
N GLU A 133 -9.34 11.26 2.79
CA GLU A 133 -10.56 12.04 3.06
C GLU A 133 -11.59 12.00 1.92
N GLY A 134 -11.21 11.50 0.75
CA GLY A 134 -12.05 11.46 -0.45
C GLY A 134 -13.17 10.41 -0.41
N ALA A 135 -14.16 10.60 -1.28
CA ALA A 135 -15.29 9.67 -1.38
C ALA A 135 -14.89 8.30 -1.95
N LYS A 136 -13.90 8.25 -2.85
CA LYS A 136 -13.34 6.97 -3.33
C LYS A 136 -12.48 6.33 -2.25
N GLY A 137 -11.71 7.14 -1.50
CA GLY A 137 -10.95 6.70 -0.33
C GLY A 137 -11.80 5.95 0.68
N ARG A 138 -12.92 6.53 1.11
CA ARG A 138 -13.88 5.87 2.00
C ARG A 138 -14.37 4.52 1.48
N LYS A 139 -14.71 4.43 0.19
CA LYS A 139 -15.16 3.17 -0.42
C LYS A 139 -14.08 2.10 -0.41
N VAL A 140 -12.85 2.44 -0.76
CA VAL A 140 -11.75 1.47 -0.76
C VAL A 140 -11.32 1.08 0.66
N GLN A 141 -11.47 1.98 1.63
CA GLN A 141 -11.25 1.71 3.06
C GLN A 141 -12.26 0.72 3.62
N GLU A 142 -13.56 0.91 3.36
CA GLU A 142 -14.62 -0.03 3.74
C GLU A 142 -14.34 -1.42 3.15
N ARG A 143 -13.95 -1.45 1.88
CA ARG A 143 -13.62 -2.69 1.18
C ARG A 143 -12.37 -3.36 1.76
N ALA A 144 -11.33 -2.60 2.08
CA ALA A 144 -10.13 -3.13 2.72
C ALA A 144 -10.46 -3.75 4.09
N GLN A 145 -11.27 -3.09 4.92
CA GLN A 145 -11.71 -3.60 6.23
C GLN A 145 -12.54 -4.89 6.10
N GLU A 146 -13.41 -4.98 5.09
CA GLU A 146 -14.13 -6.21 4.78
C GLU A 146 -13.17 -7.36 4.42
N LEU A 147 -12.22 -7.10 3.52
CA LEU A 147 -11.23 -8.10 3.13
C LEU A 147 -10.33 -8.51 4.30
N GLY A 148 -9.97 -7.60 5.20
CA GLY A 148 -9.22 -7.92 6.42
C GLY A 148 -9.96 -8.91 7.32
N ARG A 149 -11.26 -8.67 7.56
CA ARG A 149 -12.11 -9.61 8.31
C ARG A 149 -12.16 -10.99 7.64
N LEU A 150 -12.33 -11.03 6.32
CA LEU A 150 -12.36 -12.27 5.56
C LEU A 150 -11.01 -13.00 5.57
N ALA A 151 -9.90 -12.27 5.51
CA ALA A 151 -8.55 -12.82 5.56
C ALA A 151 -8.26 -13.50 6.91
N TRP A 152 -8.64 -12.87 8.02
CA TRP A 152 -8.52 -13.49 9.35
C TRP A 152 -9.44 -14.69 9.51
N HIS A 153 -10.70 -14.58 9.07
CA HIS A 153 -11.62 -15.71 9.10
C HIS A 153 -11.12 -16.91 8.27
N ALA A 154 -10.42 -16.67 7.15
CA ALA A 154 -9.86 -17.72 6.32
C ALA A 154 -8.81 -18.58 7.06
N VAL A 155 -8.04 -17.99 7.98
CA VAL A 155 -6.97 -18.67 8.72
C VAL A 155 -7.40 -19.22 10.09
N GLU A 156 -8.56 -18.82 10.57
CA GLU A 156 -9.17 -19.32 11.82
C GLU A 156 -9.73 -20.75 11.68
N LYS A 157 -9.98 -21.38 12.83
CA LYS A 157 -10.65 -22.69 12.90
C LYS A 157 -12.07 -22.57 12.33
N GLY A 158 -12.40 -23.41 11.35
CA GLY A 158 -13.67 -23.35 10.62
C GLY A 158 -13.61 -22.54 9.32
N GLY A 159 -12.52 -21.80 9.10
CA GLY A 159 -12.23 -21.10 7.86
C GLY A 159 -11.77 -22.01 6.71
N SER A 160 -11.23 -21.38 5.67
CA SER A 160 -10.66 -22.09 4.52
C SER A 160 -9.30 -22.74 4.83
N ARG A 161 -8.71 -22.48 6.01
CA ARG A 161 -7.52 -23.16 6.56
C ARG A 161 -7.59 -24.68 6.47
N LYS A 162 -8.79 -25.26 6.55
CA LYS A 162 -9.03 -26.70 6.35
C LYS A 162 -8.39 -27.26 5.08
N LYS A 163 -8.21 -26.45 4.03
CA LYS A 163 -7.54 -26.87 2.78
C LYS A 163 -6.05 -27.10 2.95
N LEU A 164 -5.40 -26.33 3.81
CA LEU A 164 -4.01 -26.59 4.18
C LEU A 164 -3.91 -27.84 5.06
N ASP A 165 -4.87 -28.05 5.96
CA ASP A 165 -4.90 -29.25 6.81
C ASP A 165 -5.13 -30.52 5.96
N GLU A 166 -6.09 -30.50 5.03
CA GLU A 166 -6.31 -31.56 4.02
C GLU A 166 -5.05 -31.87 3.20
N LEU A 167 -4.27 -30.83 2.84
CA LEU A 167 -3.00 -31.01 2.13
C LEU A 167 -1.95 -31.68 3.01
N ILE A 168 -1.81 -31.24 4.27
CA ILE A 168 -0.87 -31.83 5.24
C ILE A 168 -1.20 -33.30 5.42
N GLU A 169 -2.47 -33.65 5.64
CA GLU A 169 -2.91 -35.04 5.81
C GLU A 169 -2.55 -35.91 4.59
N ARG A 170 -2.77 -35.40 3.37
CA ARG A 170 -2.40 -36.13 2.15
C ARG A 170 -0.90 -36.36 2.01
N LEU A 171 -0.08 -35.44 2.49
CA LEU A 171 1.38 -35.56 2.44
C LEU A 171 1.92 -36.49 3.53
N THR A 172 1.31 -36.50 4.71
CA THR A 172 1.72 -37.38 5.81
C THR A 172 1.23 -38.81 5.62
N ASN A 173 0.05 -39.02 5.01
CA ASN A 173 -0.53 -40.34 4.76
C ASN A 173 0.03 -41.05 3.52
N LYS A 174 0.86 -40.39 2.70
CA LYS A 174 1.52 -40.99 1.53
C LYS A 174 2.78 -41.81 1.87
N ASN A 175 3.16 -41.88 3.14
CA ASN A 175 4.32 -42.66 3.64
C ASN A 175 3.91 -43.93 4.42
N MET A 176 2.67 -44.40 4.26
CA MET A 176 2.19 -45.74 4.67
C MET A 176 1.59 -46.44 3.45
#